data_AF-A0A0K0DEX2-F1
#
_entry.id   AF-A0A0K0DEX2-F1
#
_cell.length_a   1.000
_cell.length_b   1.000
_cell.length_c   1.000
_cell.angle_alpha   90.00
_cell.angle_beta   90.00
_cell.angle_gamma   90.00
#
_symmetry.space_group_name_H-M   'P 1'
#
loop_
_entity.id
_entity.type
_entity.pdbx_description
1 polymer ?
#
loop_
_entity_poly.entity_id
_entity_poly.type
_entity_poly.pdbx_seq_one_letter_code
_entity_poly.pdbx_strand_id
1 'polypeptide(L)'
;MTMGPCAIFVKEHFAKNSPKDLSEGKNTMREAAAAWKSLDEKYEELSRRYREKKINEFEALSDEEKKEMITASLQEREERARRRIRKARREVLPFYNKFFIYCFLRRARVA
;
A
#
# COMPACT_ATOMS: atom_id res chain seq x y z
N MET A 1 -0.73 -5.71 9.03
CA MET A 1 -1.02 -4.34 8.52
C MET A 1 -0.89 -3.36 9.68
N THR A 2 -0.02 -2.37 9.58
CA THR A 2 0.06 -1.27 10.57
C THR A 2 -0.96 -0.21 10.20
N MET A 3 -1.94 0.02 11.06
CA MET A 3 -2.89 1.14 10.89
C MET A 3 -2.19 2.43 11.29
N GLY A 4 -1.95 3.30 10.31
CA GLY A 4 -1.45 4.65 10.58
C GLY A 4 -2.52 5.52 11.24
N PRO A 5 -2.13 6.63 11.90
CA PRO A 5 -3.06 7.60 12.48
C PRO A 5 -4.17 8.04 11.50
N CYS A 6 -3.77 8.36 10.27
CA CYS A 6 -4.66 8.72 9.18
C CYS A 6 -5.64 7.59 8.81
N ALA A 7 -5.23 6.33 8.87
CA ALA A 7 -6.11 5.20 8.56
C ALA A 7 -7.19 4.99 9.63
N ILE A 8 -6.88 5.27 10.89
CA ILE A 8 -7.85 5.25 11.99
C ILE A 8 -8.86 6.38 11.82
N PHE A 9 -8.38 7.59 11.53
CA PHE A 9 -9.22 8.75 11.24
C PHE A 9 -10.17 8.49 10.07
N VAL A 10 -9.65 8.02 8.93
CA VAL A 10 -10.47 7.72 7.75
C VAL A 10 -11.51 6.66 8.08
N LYS A 11 -11.17 5.62 8.83
CA LYS A 11 -12.13 4.59 9.24
C LYS A 11 -13.27 5.17 10.10
N GLU A 12 -12.95 6.03 11.06
CA GLU A 12 -13.98 6.72 11.87
C GLU A 12 -14.84 7.68 11.03
N HIS A 13 -14.21 8.42 10.11
CA HIS A 13 -14.89 9.39 9.26
C HIS A 13 -15.85 8.71 8.27
N PHE A 14 -15.44 7.57 7.71
CA PHE A 14 -16.30 6.74 6.86
C PHE A 14 -17.41 6.04 7.64
N ALA A 15 -17.17 5.63 8.88
CA ALA A 15 -18.21 5.07 9.73
C ALA A 15 -19.29 6.11 10.09
N LYS A 16 -18.92 7.38 10.25
CA LYS A 16 -19.85 8.49 10.55
C LYS A 16 -20.66 8.94 9.33
N ASN A 17 -20.04 9.00 8.15
CA ASN A 17 -20.68 9.54 6.95
C ASN A 17 -21.33 8.46 6.08
N SER A 18 -21.02 7.17 6.32
CA SER A 18 -21.57 5.98 5.64
C SER A 18 -21.97 6.21 4.18
N PRO A 19 -21.00 6.50 3.29
CA PRO A 19 -21.30 6.79 1.88
C PRO A 19 -21.96 5.57 1.23
N LYS A 20 -23.08 5.80 0.53
CA LYS A 20 -23.86 4.73 -0.10
C LYS A 20 -23.35 4.42 -1.51
N ASP A 21 -22.74 5.42 -2.15
CA ASP A 21 -22.22 5.32 -3.52
C ASP A 21 -20.71 5.59 -3.64
N LEU A 22 -20.11 5.09 -4.73
CA LEU A 22 -18.68 5.29 -5.06
C LEU A 22 -18.30 6.77 -5.28
N SER A 23 -19.23 7.60 -5.75
CA SER A 23 -19.04 9.05 -5.92
C SER A 23 -19.00 9.77 -4.58
N GLU A 24 -19.94 9.44 -3.69
CA GLU A 24 -19.98 9.94 -2.31
C GLU A 24 -18.74 9.50 -1.54
N GLY A 25 -18.31 8.25 -1.70
CA GLY A 25 -17.08 7.73 -1.11
C GLY A 25 -15.81 8.50 -1.51
N LYS A 26 -15.74 9.03 -2.75
CA LYS A 26 -14.61 9.85 -3.19
C LYS A 26 -14.64 11.25 -2.54
N ASN A 27 -15.83 11.82 -2.37
CA ASN A 27 -15.98 13.12 -1.73
C ASN A 27 -15.69 13.04 -0.23
N THR A 28 -16.22 12.02 0.45
CA THR A 28 -15.92 11.78 1.87
C THR A 28 -14.44 11.51 2.11
N MET A 29 -13.73 10.89 1.16
CA MET A 29 -12.28 10.74 1.25
C MET A 29 -11.52 12.06 1.10
N ARG A 30 -11.97 12.96 0.22
CA ARG A 30 -11.40 14.31 0.09
C ARG A 30 -11.64 15.15 1.32
N GLU A 31 -12.85 15.10 1.87
CA GLU A 31 -13.22 15.78 3.12
C GLU A 31 -12.43 15.24 4.30
N ALA A 32 -12.29 13.91 4.40
CA ALA A 32 -11.46 13.29 5.42
C ALA A 32 -9.98 13.70 5.27
N ALA A 33 -9.46 13.76 4.05
CA ALA A 33 -8.07 14.22 3.83
C ALA A 33 -7.87 15.70 4.20
N ALA A 34 -8.89 16.55 4.00
CA ALA A 34 -8.85 17.94 4.43
C ALA A 34 -8.94 18.08 5.94
N ALA A 35 -9.84 17.34 6.59
CA ALA A 35 -10.01 17.33 8.04
C ALA A 35 -8.81 16.72 8.78
N TRP A 36 -8.15 15.72 8.19
CA TRP A 36 -6.93 15.11 8.73
C TRP A 36 -5.81 16.13 8.92
N LYS A 37 -5.63 17.08 7.97
CA LYS A 37 -4.60 18.12 8.07
C LYS A 37 -4.78 19.08 9.25
N SER A 38 -5.92 19.02 9.95
CA SER A 38 -6.26 19.91 11.07
C SER A 38 -6.24 19.22 12.44
N LEU A 39 -5.98 17.91 12.49
CA LEU A 39 -6.20 17.05 13.67
C LEU A 39 -5.01 16.12 13.92
N ASP A 40 -3.88 16.66 14.38
CA ASP A 40 -2.64 15.87 14.50
C ASP A 40 -2.54 15.07 15.82
N GLU A 41 -2.94 15.61 16.98
CA GLU A 41 -2.51 15.00 18.27
C GLU A 41 -3.36 13.80 18.73
N LYS A 42 -4.69 13.83 18.56
CA LYS A 42 -5.61 12.80 19.10
C LYS A 42 -5.41 11.42 18.46
N TYR A 43 -5.05 11.39 17.17
CA TYR A 43 -4.99 10.15 16.40
C TYR A 43 -3.62 9.48 16.47
N GLU A 44 -2.56 10.21 16.83
CA GLU A 44 -1.27 9.62 17.14
C GLU A 44 -1.34 8.72 18.37
N GLU A 45 -2.00 9.18 19.44
CA GLU A 45 -2.15 8.40 20.66
C GLU A 45 -3.00 7.15 20.44
N LEU A 46 -4.10 7.28 19.67
CA LEU A 46 -4.92 6.13 19.25
C LEU A 46 -4.12 5.13 18.41
N SER A 47 -3.23 5.62 17.53
CA SER A 47 -2.37 4.74 16.74
C SER A 47 -1.36 3.98 17.61
N ARG A 48 -0.84 4.62 18.66
CA ARG A 48 0.10 4.00 19.61
C ARG A 48 -0.60 2.90 20.40
N ARG A 49 -1.76 3.21 21.00
CA ARG A 49 -2.59 2.22 21.73
C ARG A 49 -3.01 1.05 20.83
N TYR A 50 -3.33 1.31 19.56
CA TYR A 50 -3.67 0.25 18.61
C TYR A 50 -2.47 -0.66 18.32
N ARG A 51 -1.26 -0.10 18.18
CA ARG A 51 -0.03 -0.89 18.01
C ARG A 51 0.26 -1.75 19.23
N GLU A 52 0.18 -1.18 20.43
CA GLU A 52 0.36 -1.91 21.69
C GLU A 52 -0.64 -3.04 21.83
N LYS A 53 -1.93 -2.80 21.53
CA LYS A 53 -2.94 -3.86 21.54
C LYS A 53 -2.61 -4.97 20.55
N LYS A 54 -2.14 -4.65 19.34
CA LYS A 54 -1.74 -5.66 18.34
C LYS A 54 -0.48 -6.42 18.74
N ILE A 55 0.45 -5.80 19.44
CA ILE A 55 1.62 -6.46 20.01
C ILE A 55 1.15 -7.44 21.11
N ASN A 56 0.29 -7.01 22.02
CA ASN A 56 -0.24 -7.86 23.07
C ASN A 56 -1.07 -9.03 22.52
N GLU A 57 -1.90 -8.79 21.50
CA GLU A 57 -2.62 -9.85 20.79
C GLU A 57 -1.66 -10.85 20.13
N PHE A 58 -0.54 -10.38 19.57
CA PHE A 58 0.47 -11.24 19.00
C PHE A 58 1.22 -12.03 20.07
N GLU A 59 1.59 -11.41 21.19
CA GLU A 59 2.28 -12.06 22.31
C GLU A 59 1.41 -13.12 22.99
N ALA A 60 0.10 -12.91 23.05
CA ALA A 60 -0.87 -13.86 23.59
C ALA A 60 -1.08 -15.12 22.73
N LEU A 61 -0.65 -15.11 21.47
CA LEU A 61 -0.72 -16.30 20.60
C LEU A 61 0.34 -17.33 20.96
N SER A 62 0.06 -18.59 20.63
CA SER A 62 1.00 -19.69 20.83
C SER A 62 2.25 -19.53 19.95
N ASP A 63 3.36 -20.14 20.37
CA ASP A 63 4.63 -20.04 19.65
C ASP A 63 4.60 -20.68 18.26
N GLU A 64 3.68 -21.62 18.03
CA GLU A 64 3.45 -22.29 16.74
C GLU A 64 2.75 -21.35 15.75
N GLU A 65 1.67 -20.70 16.17
CA GLU A 65 0.93 -19.71 15.36
C GLU A 65 1.79 -18.49 15.02
N LYS A 66 2.66 -18.06 15.95
CA LYS A 66 3.64 -16.99 15.72
C LYS A 66 4.61 -17.37 14.59
N LYS A 67 5.12 -18.59 14.58
CA LYS A 67 6.04 -19.07 13.55
C LYS A 67 5.38 -19.14 12.18
N GLU A 68 4.14 -19.64 12.11
CA GLU A 68 3.37 -19.71 10.86
C GLU A 68 3.07 -18.31 10.28
N MET A 69 2.70 -17.35 11.13
CA MET A 69 2.51 -15.97 10.67
C MET A 69 3.80 -15.34 10.13
N ILE A 70 4.94 -15.59 10.78
CA ILE A 70 6.24 -15.07 10.34
C ILE A 70 6.62 -15.69 8.99
N THR A 71 6.46 -17.00 8.82
CA THR A 71 6.79 -17.70 7.58
C THR A 71 5.88 -17.26 6.44
N ALA A 72 4.57 -17.14 6.68
CA ALA A 72 3.63 -16.61 5.70
C ALA A 72 3.97 -15.17 5.29
N SER A 73 4.35 -14.31 6.25
CA SER A 73 4.76 -12.93 5.94
C SER A 73 6.05 -12.84 5.12
N LEU A 74 7.00 -13.77 5.34
CA LEU A 74 8.23 -13.84 4.56
C LEU A 74 7.95 -14.29 3.11
N GLN A 75 7.14 -15.34 2.96
CA GLN A 75 6.70 -15.82 1.64
C GLN A 75 5.96 -14.74 0.85
N GLU A 76 5.07 -13.99 1.49
CA GLU A 76 4.35 -12.89 0.84
C GLU A 76 5.29 -11.76 0.38
N ARG A 77 6.30 -11.42 1.19
CA ARG A 77 7.33 -10.43 0.81
C ARG A 77 8.13 -10.90 -0.41
N GLU A 78 8.57 -12.16 -0.41
CA GLU A 78 9.27 -12.74 -1.54
C GLU A 78 8.41 -12.76 -2.81
N GLU A 79 7.14 -13.13 -2.69
CA GLU A 79 6.24 -13.20 -3.83
C GLU A 79 6.00 -11.80 -4.43
N ARG A 80 5.80 -10.77 -3.59
CA ARG A 80 5.71 -9.38 -4.06
C ARG A 80 6.99 -8.93 -4.76
N ALA A 81 8.17 -9.30 -4.24
CA ALA A 81 9.44 -8.98 -4.88
C ALA A 81 9.55 -9.65 -6.26
N ARG A 82 9.19 -10.93 -6.36
CA ARG A 82 9.14 -11.67 -7.64
C ARG A 82 8.17 -11.03 -8.63
N ARG A 83 6.98 -10.61 -8.17
CA ARG A 83 6.00 -9.88 -9.00
C ARG A 83 6.56 -8.54 -9.52
N ARG A 84 7.27 -7.78 -8.69
CA ARG A 84 7.94 -6.52 -9.12
C ARG A 84 9.00 -6.78 -10.18
N ILE A 85 9.85 -7.79 -9.99
CA ILE A 85 10.88 -8.18 -10.98
C ILE A 85 10.24 -8.59 -12.31
N ARG A 86 9.17 -9.41 -12.27
CA ARG A 86 8.42 -9.81 -13.47
C ARG A 86 7.78 -8.62 -14.19
N LYS A 87 7.29 -7.62 -13.44
CA LYS A 87 6.71 -6.40 -14.02
C LYS A 87 7.79 -5.53 -14.66
N ALA A 88 8.90 -5.29 -13.95
CA ALA A 88 10.05 -4.56 -14.48
C ALA A 88 10.60 -5.22 -15.76
N ARG A 89 10.74 -6.55 -15.79
CA ARG A 89 11.14 -7.27 -17.02
C ARG A 89 10.19 -7.01 -18.19
N ARG A 90 8.87 -7.02 -17.94
CA ARG A 90 7.85 -6.72 -18.96
C ARG A 90 7.89 -5.27 -19.45
N GLU A 91 8.23 -4.32 -18.60
CA GLU A 91 8.31 -2.89 -18.95
C GLU A 91 9.63 -2.50 -19.62
N VAL A 92 10.72 -3.20 -19.28
CA VAL A 92 12.07 -2.93 -19.81
C VAL A 92 12.26 -3.50 -21.23
N LEU A 93 11.75 -4.72 -21.49
CA LEU A 93 11.84 -5.35 -22.81
C LEU A 93 11.32 -4.50 -23.99
N PRO A 94 10.16 -3.83 -23.92
CA PRO A 94 9.69 -2.97 -25.00
C PRO A 94 10.51 -1.68 -25.13
N PHE A 95 11.15 -1.20 -24.06
CA PHE A 95 11.96 0.02 -24.09
C PHE A 95 13.25 -0.19 -24.90
N TYR A 96 13.98 -1.28 -24.62
CA TYR A 96 15.18 -1.62 -25.38
C TYR A 96 14.84 -1.97 -26.82
N ASN A 97 13.76 -2.71 -27.07
CA ASN A 97 13.38 -3.11 -28.43
C ASN A 97 12.95 -1.89 -29.28
N LYS A 98 12.18 -0.96 -28.70
CA LYS A 98 11.79 0.28 -29.38
C LYS A 98 12.96 1.22 -29.64
N PHE A 99 13.93 1.30 -28.70
CA PHE A 99 15.15 2.07 -28.88
C PHE A 99 16.07 1.45 -29.95
N PHE A 100 16.20 0.12 -29.96
CA PHE A 100 16.99 -0.59 -30.97
C PHE A 100 16.41 -0.44 -32.37
N ILE A 101 15.08 -0.60 -32.51
CA ILE A 101 14.36 -0.37 -33.77
C ILE A 101 14.51 1.10 -34.22
N TYR A 102 14.38 2.06 -33.30
CA TYR A 102 14.55 3.48 -33.63
C TYR A 102 15.97 3.81 -34.10
N CYS A 103 17.00 3.30 -33.42
CA CYS A 103 18.39 3.47 -33.82
C CYS A 103 18.69 2.80 -35.16
N PHE A 104 18.13 1.61 -35.42
CA PHE A 104 18.29 0.90 -36.67
C PHE A 104 17.63 1.65 -37.84
N LEU A 105 16.39 2.10 -37.66
CA LEU A 105 15.66 2.90 -38.66
C LEU A 105 16.33 4.26 -38.93
N ARG A 106 16.88 4.91 -37.91
CA ARG A 106 17.61 6.18 -38.09
C ARG A 106 18.90 5.99 -38.87
N ARG A 107 19.61 4.87 -38.68
CA ARG A 107 20.84 4.55 -39.39
C ARG A 107 20.59 4.15 -40.85
N ALA A 108 19.48 3.45 -41.12
CA ALA A 108 19.06 3.08 -42.48
C ALA A 108 18.55 4.26 -43.32
N ARG A 109 18.23 5.41 -42.71
CA ARG A 109 17.75 6.61 -43.41
C ARG A 109 18.87 7.58 -43.82
N VAL A 110 20.09 7.35 -43.33
CA VAL A 110 21.27 8.20 -43.53
C VAL A 110 22.30 7.52 -44.45
N ALA A 111 22.03 6.29 -44.90
CA ALA A 111 22.75 5.59 -45.95
C ALA A 111 21.93 5.63 -47.25
#